data_AF-F5Y4T1-F1
#
_entry.id   AF-F5Y4T1-F1
#
_cell.length_a   1.000
_cell.length_b   1.000
_cell.length_c   1.000
_cell.angle_alpha   90.00
_cell.angle_beta   90.00
_cell.angle_gamma   90.00
#
_symmetry.space_group_name_H-M   'P 1'
#
loop_
_entity.id
_entity.type
_entity.pdbx_description
1 polymer ?
#
loop_
_entity_poly.entity_id
_entity_poly.type
_entity_poly.pdbx_seq_one_letter_code
_entity_poly.pdbx_strand_id
1 'polypeptide(L)'
;MLPLESLLIWPDRLLLSVAFLFLIGMPFLYMARKPVHELIRGAARSVSNPLKLSARWLSKTAQRLHHRNREVLFAQAAHEVGKGVERDLERVSALVQRDLEGYPALQRKLMDQITQIEEDYKKSGEVPPPPPEWVNAVEAIAKIKPSSDGMVQRILGEIRKALDDIYAKVIAEYRGTAKERHRILNGFLPFWRSVSQTLTQVNGNITSLKDSAARIDANVLKLDKIHARGKDITHALTTSAATQFFVSGLIMLIAVGGAYINYKLIALPMAAMVGGGDYIAGNMQASELAALVIILFEALMGLFLMEMLHFTRLLPLGNLTEKMRRRLMWASLTVLLVLAGFEVALAVMRDEIIAAGMALKQQLSAAAGAGAAAAPAEASWVMRIPTIGQMVLGFTLPFALAFVAIPLEHFVNTGRTVLGALLDMVMHALAFALRFLAIAVKELGRFTIMLYDVLIFAPLAVERWVAGHRGAGPRMSQLSPASAFGELPSGKTR
;
A
#
# COMPACT_ATOMS: atom_id res chain seq x y z
N MET A 1 -55.83 14.22 29.39
CA MET A 1 -56.22 15.28 28.43
C MET A 1 -57.49 15.90 28.96
N LEU A 2 -57.43 17.12 29.47
CA LEU A 2 -58.64 17.85 29.88
C LEU A 2 -59.41 18.23 28.60
N PRO A 3 -60.73 17.98 28.51
CA PRO A 3 -61.50 18.32 27.32
C PRO A 3 -61.44 19.84 27.12
N LEU A 4 -61.08 20.29 25.90
CA LEU A 4 -60.99 21.71 25.52
C LEU A 4 -62.29 22.50 25.79
N GLU A 5 -63.41 21.81 25.98
CA GLU A 5 -64.72 22.38 26.30
C GLU A 5 -64.82 22.95 27.73
N SER A 6 -64.02 22.47 28.70
CA SER A 6 -64.08 22.97 30.09
C SER A 6 -63.31 24.29 30.32
N LEU A 7 -62.53 24.72 29.34
CA LEU A 7 -61.86 26.03 29.33
C LEU A 7 -62.69 27.11 28.61
N LEU A 8 -63.81 26.77 27.99
CA LEU A 8 -64.64 27.72 27.25
C LEU A 8 -65.83 28.14 28.13
N ILE A 9 -65.78 29.35 28.68
CA ILE A 9 -66.83 29.97 29.51
C ILE A 9 -68.13 30.09 28.70
N TRP A 10 -68.04 30.22 27.37
CA TRP A 10 -69.17 30.13 26.44
C TRP A 10 -68.85 29.19 25.27
N PRO A 11 -69.41 27.97 25.25
CA PRO A 11 -69.17 27.01 24.17
C PRO A 11 -69.72 27.47 22.81
N ASP A 12 -70.79 28.28 22.78
CA ASP A 12 -71.40 28.78 21.53
C ASP A 12 -70.63 29.91 20.83
N ARG A 13 -69.66 30.53 21.51
CA ARG A 13 -68.84 31.63 20.95
C ARG A 13 -67.38 31.51 21.39
N LEU A 14 -66.70 30.53 20.80
CA LEU A 14 -65.26 30.24 20.96
C LEU A 14 -64.37 31.49 21.00
N LEU A 15 -64.58 32.44 20.08
CA LEU A 15 -63.76 33.66 19.99
C LEU A 15 -63.91 34.59 21.20
N LEU A 16 -65.12 34.70 21.78
CA LEU A 16 -65.36 35.57 22.93
C LEU A 16 -64.82 34.97 24.23
N SER A 17 -64.92 33.65 24.39
CA SER A 17 -64.38 32.97 25.55
C SER A 17 -62.85 33.05 25.59
N VAL A 18 -62.18 32.87 24.44
CA VAL A 18 -60.72 33.02 24.33
C VAL A 18 -60.30 34.47 24.57
N ALA A 19 -61.03 35.46 24.04
CA ALA A 19 -60.75 36.88 24.26
C ALA A 19 -60.90 37.28 25.74
N PHE A 20 -61.93 36.79 26.44
CA PHE A 20 -62.14 37.07 27.86
C PHE A 20 -61.07 36.44 28.75
N LEU A 21 -60.69 35.18 28.49
CA LEU A 21 -59.57 34.53 29.18
C LEU A 21 -58.23 35.24 28.91
N PHE A 22 -58.01 35.73 27.70
CA PHE A 22 -56.82 36.50 27.35
C PHE A 22 -56.79 37.84 28.11
N LEU A 23 -57.94 38.51 28.26
CA LEU A 23 -58.08 39.76 29.02
C LEU A 23 -57.76 39.56 30.51
N ILE A 24 -58.24 38.48 31.12
CA ILE A 24 -57.98 38.14 32.53
C ILE A 24 -56.54 37.66 32.73
N GLY A 25 -55.99 36.89 31.79
CA GLY A 25 -54.63 36.37 31.86
C GLY A 25 -53.54 37.42 31.65
N MET A 26 -53.86 38.53 30.98
CA MET A 26 -52.92 39.62 30.67
C MET A 26 -52.19 40.23 31.88
N PRO A 27 -52.85 40.66 32.97
CA PRO A 27 -52.16 41.20 34.14
C PRO A 27 -51.21 40.19 34.82
N PHE A 28 -51.58 38.90 34.83
CA PHE A 28 -50.71 37.83 35.32
C PHE A 28 -49.47 37.65 34.44
N LEU A 29 -49.65 37.66 33.11
CA LEU A 29 -48.55 37.61 32.15
C LEU A 29 -47.61 38.83 32.28
N TYR A 30 -48.17 40.01 32.52
CA TYR A 30 -47.39 41.23 32.71
C TYR A 30 -46.53 41.19 33.98
N MET A 31 -47.10 40.76 35.11
CA MET A 31 -46.36 40.66 36.37
C MET A 31 -45.29 39.55 36.32
N ALA A 32 -45.53 38.49 35.56
CA ALA A 32 -44.60 37.39 35.34
C ALA A 32 -43.47 37.71 34.33
N ARG A 33 -43.43 38.89 33.72
CA ARG A 33 -42.47 39.23 32.65
C ARG A 33 -41.01 39.03 33.05
N LYS A 34 -40.60 39.59 34.19
CA LYS A 34 -39.22 39.47 34.69
C LYS A 34 -38.82 38.01 34.98
N PRO A 35 -39.58 37.23 35.78
CA PRO A 35 -39.23 35.84 36.04
C PRO A 35 -39.27 34.99 34.75
N VAL A 36 -40.19 35.22 33.83
CA VAL A 36 -40.24 34.49 32.54
C VAL A 36 -39.01 34.79 31.68
N HIS A 37 -38.58 36.05 31.58
CA HIS A 37 -37.35 36.40 30.87
C HIS A 37 -36.11 35.75 31.49
N GLU A 38 -36.03 35.71 32.82
CA GLU A 38 -34.93 35.06 33.53
C GLU A 38 -34.93 33.54 33.35
N LEU A 39 -36.10 32.90 33.38
CA LEU A 39 -36.27 31.47 33.12
C LEU A 39 -35.85 31.12 31.69
N ILE A 40 -36.30 31.88 30.67
CA ILE A 40 -35.91 31.64 29.27
C ILE A 40 -34.41 31.84 29.08
N ARG A 41 -33.83 32.92 29.62
CA ARG A 41 -32.37 33.14 29.55
C ARG A 41 -31.59 32.10 30.34
N GLY A 42 -32.15 31.61 31.45
CA GLY A 42 -31.58 30.57 32.29
C GLY A 42 -31.53 29.23 31.56
N ALA A 43 -32.66 28.82 30.97
CA ALA A 43 -32.79 27.61 30.14
C ALA A 43 -31.90 27.67 28.89
N ALA A 44 -31.88 28.81 28.19
CA ALA A 44 -30.99 28.99 27.04
C ALA A 44 -29.51 28.93 27.45
N ARG A 45 -29.13 29.44 28.63
CA ARG A 45 -27.77 29.34 29.17
C ARG A 45 -27.41 27.94 29.66
N SER A 46 -28.33 27.24 30.32
CA SER A 46 -28.10 25.87 30.82
C SER A 46 -27.86 24.89 29.68
N VAL A 47 -28.46 25.12 28.52
CA VAL A 47 -28.18 24.34 27.30
C VAL A 47 -26.96 24.88 26.54
N SER A 48 -26.86 26.18 26.28
CA SER A 48 -25.76 26.70 25.43
C SER A 48 -24.36 26.62 26.06
N ASN A 49 -24.24 26.69 27.40
CA ASN A 49 -22.95 26.61 28.08
C ASN A 49 -22.25 25.24 27.98
N PRO A 50 -22.90 24.09 28.29
CA PRO A 50 -22.27 22.79 28.12
C PRO A 50 -21.93 22.52 26.66
N LEU A 51 -22.76 22.94 25.70
CA LEU A 51 -22.41 22.80 24.28
C LEU A 51 -21.12 23.54 23.89
N LYS A 52 -20.91 24.76 24.41
CA LYS A 52 -19.65 25.49 24.19
C LYS A 52 -18.46 24.81 24.85
N LEU A 53 -18.65 24.26 26.05
CA LEU A 53 -17.60 23.54 26.76
C LEU A 53 -17.21 22.27 26.00
N SER A 54 -18.19 21.48 25.56
CA SER A 54 -18.00 20.30 24.73
C SER A 54 -17.30 20.64 23.41
N ALA A 55 -17.70 21.73 22.73
CA ALA A 55 -17.03 22.19 21.52
C ALA A 55 -15.55 22.52 21.74
N ARG A 56 -15.22 23.23 22.83
CA ARG A 56 -13.82 23.55 23.19
C ARG A 56 -13.02 22.30 23.54
N TRP A 57 -13.61 21.40 24.31
CA TRP A 57 -12.97 20.13 24.68
C TRP A 57 -12.68 19.29 23.45
N LEU A 58 -13.65 19.17 22.54
CA LEU A 58 -13.51 18.40 21.32
C LEU A 58 -12.45 18.99 20.39
N SER A 59 -12.42 20.32 20.23
CA SER A 59 -11.38 21.00 19.45
C SER A 59 -9.97 20.79 20.05
N LYS A 60 -9.81 20.86 21.37
CA LYS A 60 -8.53 20.57 22.04
C LYS A 60 -8.12 19.11 21.89
N THR A 61 -9.08 18.18 21.90
CA THR A 61 -8.82 16.76 21.66
C THR A 61 -8.45 16.48 20.21
N ALA A 62 -9.10 17.14 19.25
CA ALA A 62 -8.76 17.06 17.84
C ALA A 62 -7.34 17.56 17.58
N GLN A 63 -6.94 18.70 18.15
CA GLN A 63 -5.55 19.18 18.07
C GLN A 63 -4.52 18.18 18.62
N ARG A 64 -4.82 17.52 19.75
CA ARG A 64 -3.96 16.46 20.32
C ARG A 64 -3.90 15.25 19.40
N LEU A 65 -5.02 14.84 18.82
CA LEU A 65 -5.10 13.74 17.87
C LEU A 65 -4.30 14.04 16.60
N HIS A 66 -4.43 15.25 16.06
CA HIS A 66 -3.67 15.73 14.90
C HIS A 66 -2.16 15.61 15.13
N HIS A 67 -1.67 16.06 16.30
CA HIS A 67 -0.26 15.95 16.66
C HIS A 67 0.21 14.50 16.73
N ARG A 68 -0.55 13.63 17.41
CA ARG A 68 -0.21 12.21 17.53
C ARG A 68 -0.23 11.48 16.19
N ASN A 69 -1.21 11.76 15.34
CA ASN A 69 -1.30 11.18 14.00
C ASN A 69 -0.08 11.58 13.16
N ARG A 70 0.33 12.85 13.25
CA ARG A 70 1.52 13.34 12.57
C ARG A 70 2.79 12.66 13.08
N GLU A 71 2.96 12.49 14.39
CA GLU A 71 4.09 11.76 14.96
C GLU A 71 4.16 10.31 14.48
N VAL A 72 3.03 9.60 14.49
CA VAL A 72 2.95 8.22 14.01
C VAL A 72 3.28 8.13 12.52
N LEU A 73 2.77 9.06 11.70
CA LEU A 73 3.06 9.10 10.27
C LEU A 73 4.56 9.26 9.99
N PHE A 74 5.22 10.19 10.70
CA PHE A 74 6.67 10.39 10.55
C PHE A 74 7.48 9.20 11.06
N ALA A 75 7.09 8.61 12.20
CA ALA A 75 7.76 7.42 12.73
C ALA A 75 7.64 6.23 11.77
N GLN A 76 6.45 6.00 11.20
CA GLN A 76 6.23 4.94 10.23
C GLN A 76 7.01 5.19 8.93
N ALA A 77 6.96 6.41 8.38
CA ALA A 77 7.70 6.76 7.17
C ALA A 77 9.22 6.63 7.37
N ALA A 78 9.74 7.05 8.52
CA ALA A 78 11.16 6.91 8.87
C ALA A 78 11.55 5.43 8.98
N HIS A 79 10.70 4.59 9.59
CA HIS A 79 10.93 3.15 9.71
C HIS A 79 10.94 2.44 8.35
N GLU A 80 10.00 2.77 7.47
CA GLU A 80 9.92 2.18 6.13
C GLU A 80 11.11 2.56 5.26
N VAL A 81 11.49 3.85 5.22
CA VAL A 81 12.65 4.32 4.46
C VAL A 81 13.95 3.80 5.09
N GLY A 82 14.05 3.78 6.42
CA GLY A 82 15.21 3.28 7.16
C GLY A 82 15.50 1.81 6.86
N LYS A 83 14.48 0.95 6.81
CA LYS A 83 14.64 -0.45 6.37
C LYS A 83 15.10 -0.58 4.93
N GLY A 84 14.68 0.33 4.06
CA GLY A 84 15.16 0.39 2.68
C GLY A 84 16.66 0.65 2.64
N VAL A 85 17.12 1.66 3.41
CA VAL A 85 18.54 1.99 3.57
C VAL A 85 19.33 0.81 4.15
N GLU A 86 18.84 0.18 5.22
CA GLU A 86 19.51 -0.97 5.86
C GLU A 86 19.71 -2.13 4.88
N ARG A 87 18.68 -2.46 4.08
CA ARG A 87 18.77 -3.50 3.05
C ARG A 87 19.74 -3.16 1.92
N ASP A 88 19.74 -1.91 1.47
CA ASP A 88 20.66 -1.47 0.42
C ASP A 88 22.10 -1.44 0.95
N LEU A 89 22.32 -1.06 2.22
CA LEU A 89 23.62 -1.15 2.88
C LEU A 89 24.10 -2.59 3.04
N GLU A 90 23.23 -3.52 3.46
CA GLU A 90 23.56 -4.94 3.57
C GLU A 90 23.95 -5.51 2.19
N ARG A 91 23.20 -5.15 1.13
CA ARG A 91 23.54 -5.53 -0.25
C ARG A 91 24.90 -4.98 -0.68
N VAL A 92 25.17 -3.71 -0.41
CA VAL A 92 26.47 -3.09 -0.71
C VAL A 92 27.59 -3.76 0.07
N SER A 93 27.38 -4.05 1.35
CA SER A 93 28.35 -4.77 2.18
C SER A 93 28.66 -6.16 1.61
N ALA A 94 27.64 -6.91 1.20
CA ALA A 94 27.82 -8.22 0.59
C ALA A 94 28.57 -8.14 -0.76
N LEU A 95 28.26 -7.15 -1.59
CA LEU A 95 28.98 -6.88 -2.84
C LEU A 95 30.45 -6.54 -2.60
N VAL A 96 30.71 -5.60 -1.69
CA VAL A 96 32.06 -5.14 -1.34
C VAL A 96 32.87 -6.28 -0.74
N GLN A 97 32.29 -7.08 0.16
CA GLN A 97 32.97 -8.23 0.75
C GLN A 97 33.33 -9.27 -0.31
N ARG A 98 32.38 -9.66 -1.16
CA ARG A 98 32.61 -10.61 -2.26
C ARG A 98 33.69 -10.12 -3.22
N ASP A 99 33.66 -8.84 -3.58
CA ASP A 99 34.56 -8.27 -4.58
C ASP A 99 35.96 -8.00 -4.00
N LEU A 100 36.07 -7.62 -2.72
CA LEU A 100 37.35 -7.51 -2.00
C LEU A 100 38.00 -8.89 -1.79
N GLU A 101 37.22 -9.93 -1.51
CA GLU A 101 37.75 -11.30 -1.37
C GLU A 101 38.21 -11.88 -2.72
N GLY A 102 37.53 -11.53 -3.82
CA GLY A 102 37.88 -12.00 -5.16
C GLY A 102 39.07 -11.27 -5.79
N TYR A 103 39.35 -10.02 -5.37
CA TYR A 103 40.37 -9.18 -5.99
C TYR A 103 41.81 -9.73 -5.87
N PRO A 104 42.28 -10.23 -4.70
CA PRO A 104 43.61 -10.83 -4.57
C PRO A 104 43.80 -12.07 -5.46
N ALA A 105 42.76 -12.91 -5.59
CA ALA A 105 42.79 -14.07 -6.49
C ALA A 105 42.90 -13.63 -7.96
N LEU A 106 42.19 -12.56 -8.32
CA LEU A 106 42.29 -11.94 -9.64
C LEU A 106 43.71 -11.43 -9.92
N GLN A 107 44.27 -10.67 -8.98
CA GLN A 107 45.61 -10.11 -9.07
C GLN A 107 46.65 -11.21 -9.20
N ARG A 108 46.55 -12.27 -8.38
CA ARG A 108 47.47 -13.41 -8.46
C ARG A 108 47.39 -14.12 -9.80
N LYS A 109 46.18 -14.42 -10.29
CA LYS A 109 45.99 -15.06 -11.60
C LYS A 109 46.54 -14.19 -12.74
N LEU A 110 46.37 -12.87 -12.66
CA LEU A 110 46.92 -11.94 -13.65
C LEU A 110 48.45 -11.94 -13.61
N MET A 111 49.06 -11.91 -12.42
CA MET A 111 50.53 -11.91 -12.25
C MET A 111 51.16 -13.24 -12.70
N ASP A 112 50.57 -14.38 -12.34
CA ASP A 112 51.04 -15.70 -12.76
C ASP A 112 51.01 -15.81 -14.30
N GLN A 113 49.94 -15.32 -14.93
CA GLN A 113 49.78 -15.33 -16.39
C GLN A 113 50.72 -14.34 -17.09
N ILE A 114 50.96 -13.14 -16.54
CA ILE A 114 51.95 -12.18 -17.06
C ILE A 114 53.35 -12.81 -17.06
N THR A 115 53.71 -13.49 -15.97
CA THR A 115 55.00 -14.18 -15.84
C THR A 115 55.14 -15.27 -16.91
N GLN A 116 54.06 -16.02 -17.15
CA GLN A 116 54.01 -17.05 -18.20
C GLN A 116 54.15 -16.46 -19.61
N ILE A 117 53.49 -15.33 -19.89
CA ILE A 117 53.62 -14.60 -21.16
C ILE A 117 55.07 -14.12 -21.37
N GLU A 118 55.71 -13.56 -20.34
CA GLU A 118 57.12 -13.15 -20.43
C GLU A 118 58.06 -14.33 -20.72
N GLU A 119 57.80 -15.49 -20.11
CA GLU A 119 58.59 -16.69 -20.32
C GLU A 119 58.39 -17.28 -21.73
N ASP A 120 57.15 -17.31 -22.22
CA ASP A 120 56.81 -17.76 -23.57
C ASP A 120 57.32 -16.78 -24.65
N TYR A 121 57.33 -15.48 -24.35
CA TYR A 121 57.94 -14.46 -25.20
C TYR A 121 59.47 -14.65 -25.29
N LYS A 122 60.16 -14.87 -24.16
CA LYS A 122 61.59 -15.20 -24.14
C LYS A 122 61.91 -16.46 -24.94
N LYS A 123 61.09 -17.51 -24.81
CA LYS A 123 61.23 -18.77 -25.59
C LYS A 123 60.99 -18.57 -27.09
N SER A 124 60.20 -17.56 -27.48
CA SER A 124 59.89 -17.24 -28.87
C SER A 124 60.93 -16.31 -29.54
N GLY A 125 61.93 -15.84 -28.79
CA GLY A 125 62.99 -14.99 -29.31
C GLY A 125 63.77 -15.68 -30.45
N GLU A 126 64.10 -14.92 -31.50
CA GLU A 126 64.85 -15.45 -32.64
C GLU A 126 66.26 -15.87 -32.23
N VAL A 127 66.52 -17.18 -32.24
CA VAL A 127 67.88 -17.70 -32.38
C VAL A 127 68.24 -17.55 -33.85
N PRO A 128 69.26 -16.76 -34.22
CA PRO A 128 69.66 -16.61 -35.61
C PRO A 128 69.97 -17.99 -36.19
N PRO A 129 69.45 -18.33 -37.39
CA PRO A 129 69.74 -19.63 -37.98
C PRO A 129 71.26 -19.78 -38.10
N PRO A 130 71.82 -20.95 -37.77
CA PRO A 130 73.26 -21.17 -37.91
C PRO A 130 73.69 -20.87 -39.36
N PRO A 131 74.92 -20.36 -39.56
CA PRO A 131 75.40 -20.03 -40.90
C PRO A 131 75.26 -21.24 -41.82
N PRO A 132 74.76 -21.07 -43.06
CA PRO A 132 74.41 -22.20 -43.89
C PRO A 132 75.60 -23.10 -44.18
N GLU A 133 75.46 -24.42 -44.04
CA GLU A 133 76.55 -25.37 -44.28
C GLU A 133 77.04 -25.37 -45.74
N TRP A 134 76.25 -24.84 -46.69
CA TRP A 134 76.70 -24.65 -48.07
C TRP A 134 77.87 -23.66 -48.18
N VAL A 135 78.06 -22.75 -47.21
CA VAL A 135 79.22 -21.86 -47.18
C VAL A 135 80.50 -22.70 -47.08
N ASN A 136 80.52 -23.73 -46.23
CA ASN A 136 81.65 -24.66 -46.11
C ASN A 136 81.83 -25.52 -47.36
N ALA A 137 80.72 -25.98 -47.97
CA ALA A 137 80.76 -26.75 -49.20
C ALA A 137 81.32 -25.93 -50.39
N VAL A 138 80.89 -24.66 -50.52
CA VAL A 138 81.39 -23.70 -51.53
C VAL A 138 82.86 -23.35 -51.27
N GLU A 139 83.25 -23.16 -50.01
CA GLU A 139 84.65 -22.90 -49.64
C GLU A 139 85.58 -24.09 -49.92
N ALA A 140 85.06 -25.32 -49.79
CA ALA A 140 85.80 -26.53 -50.14
C ALA A 140 86.07 -26.66 -51.65
N ILE A 141 85.13 -26.21 -52.51
CA ILE A 141 85.27 -26.24 -53.98
C ILE A 141 86.21 -25.16 -54.48
N ALA A 142 86.18 -23.98 -53.87
CA ALA A 142 87.13 -22.91 -54.18
C ALA A 142 88.60 -23.35 -54.02
N LYS A 143 88.85 -24.45 -53.28
CA LYS A 143 90.17 -25.04 -53.04
C LYS A 143 90.56 -26.16 -54.03
N ILE A 144 89.68 -26.58 -54.95
CA ILE A 144 89.94 -27.69 -55.90
C ILE A 144 90.42 -27.16 -57.28
N LYS A 145 91.53 -27.69 -57.83
CA LYS A 145 92.05 -27.33 -59.17
C LYS A 145 91.25 -28.00 -60.31
N PRO A 146 91.04 -27.34 -61.45
CA PRO A 146 90.27 -27.90 -62.57
C PRO A 146 91.04 -29.02 -63.27
N SER A 147 90.43 -30.19 -63.42
CA SER A 147 90.94 -31.31 -64.23
C SER A 147 89.86 -31.81 -65.20
N SER A 148 90.26 -32.31 -66.36
CA SER A 148 89.46 -32.47 -67.58
C SER A 148 88.57 -33.72 -67.66
N ASP A 149 88.44 -34.49 -66.58
CA ASP A 149 87.46 -35.57 -66.50
C ASP A 149 86.21 -35.08 -65.77
N GLY A 150 85.03 -35.63 -66.08
CA GLY A 150 83.69 -35.24 -65.57
C GLY A 150 83.48 -35.21 -64.03
N MET A 151 84.55 -35.25 -63.25
CA MET A 151 84.65 -34.96 -61.83
C MET A 151 84.00 -33.64 -61.44
N VAL A 152 84.17 -32.57 -62.21
CA VAL A 152 83.49 -31.28 -61.95
C VAL A 152 81.97 -31.43 -62.02
N GLN A 153 81.46 -32.23 -62.97
CA GLN A 153 80.02 -32.46 -63.16
C GLN A 153 79.43 -33.36 -62.05
N ARG A 154 80.18 -34.36 -61.58
CA ARG A 154 79.83 -35.17 -60.40
C ARG A 154 79.83 -34.33 -59.12
N ILE A 155 80.85 -33.51 -58.90
CA ILE A 155 80.94 -32.59 -57.76
C ILE A 155 79.77 -31.58 -57.80
N LEU A 156 79.45 -31.01 -58.97
CA LEU A 156 78.28 -30.13 -59.12
C LEU A 156 76.95 -30.84 -58.81
N GLY A 157 76.84 -32.12 -59.18
CA GLY A 157 75.69 -32.97 -58.84
C GLY A 157 75.58 -33.29 -57.34
N GLU A 158 76.71 -33.53 -56.67
CA GLU A 158 76.78 -33.74 -55.21
C GLU A 158 76.47 -32.46 -54.44
N ILE A 159 76.94 -31.29 -54.88
CA ILE A 159 76.57 -29.99 -54.31
C ILE A 159 75.08 -29.76 -54.45
N ARG A 160 74.51 -30.01 -55.63
CA ARG A 160 73.09 -29.82 -55.85
C ARG A 160 72.26 -30.70 -54.90
N LYS A 161 72.64 -31.96 -54.72
CA LYS A 161 72.02 -32.86 -53.73
C LYS A 161 72.17 -32.36 -52.30
N ALA A 162 73.38 -31.96 -51.89
CA ALA A 162 73.64 -31.42 -50.56
C ALA A 162 72.86 -30.11 -50.30
N LEU A 163 72.75 -29.25 -51.32
CA LEU A 163 71.98 -28.02 -51.26
C LEU A 163 70.49 -28.31 -51.12
N ASP A 164 69.94 -29.25 -51.90
CA ASP A 164 68.54 -29.69 -51.79
C ASP A 164 68.24 -30.30 -50.41
N ASP A 165 69.14 -31.14 -49.88
CA ASP A 165 69.01 -31.76 -48.56
C ASP A 165 69.08 -30.71 -47.42
N ILE A 166 70.02 -29.77 -47.49
CA ILE A 166 70.15 -28.67 -46.51
C ILE A 166 68.93 -27.74 -46.61
N TYR A 167 68.48 -27.39 -47.82
CA TYR A 167 67.32 -26.54 -48.02
C TYR A 167 66.04 -27.19 -47.48
N ALA A 168 65.88 -28.50 -47.68
CA ALA A 168 64.81 -29.27 -47.05
C ALA A 168 64.89 -29.25 -45.52
N LYS A 169 66.10 -29.39 -44.97
CA LYS A 169 66.35 -29.37 -43.51
C LYS A 169 66.06 -28.00 -42.89
N VAL A 170 66.54 -26.92 -43.49
CA VAL A 170 66.30 -25.53 -43.07
C VAL A 170 64.83 -25.16 -43.19
N ILE A 171 64.14 -25.56 -44.26
CA ILE A 171 62.69 -25.36 -44.39
C ILE A 171 61.92 -26.14 -43.32
N ALA A 172 62.33 -27.37 -43.02
CA ALA A 172 61.71 -28.17 -41.97
C ALA A 172 61.90 -27.54 -40.58
N GLU A 173 63.12 -27.04 -40.29
CA GLU A 173 63.44 -26.34 -39.05
C GLU A 173 62.64 -25.04 -38.93
N TYR A 174 62.62 -24.22 -39.99
CA TYR A 174 61.86 -22.97 -40.05
C TYR A 174 60.35 -23.22 -39.88
N ARG A 175 59.79 -24.25 -40.52
CA ARG A 175 58.39 -24.67 -40.32
C ARG A 175 58.14 -25.14 -38.89
N GLY A 176 59.10 -25.85 -38.29
CA GLY A 176 59.05 -26.27 -36.88
C GLY A 176 58.98 -25.08 -35.93
N THR A 177 59.90 -24.12 -36.08
CA THR A 177 59.94 -22.89 -35.27
C THR A 177 58.70 -22.03 -35.48
N ALA A 178 58.23 -21.88 -36.72
CA ALA A 178 57.01 -21.15 -37.03
C ALA A 178 55.76 -21.81 -36.41
N LYS A 179 55.68 -23.15 -36.44
CA LYS A 179 54.59 -23.90 -35.80
C LYS A 179 54.61 -23.73 -34.28
N GLU A 180 55.78 -23.73 -33.66
CA GLU A 180 55.89 -23.53 -32.20
C GLU A 180 55.51 -22.10 -31.80
N ARG A 181 55.95 -21.08 -32.56
CA ARG A 181 55.49 -19.69 -32.36
C ARG A 181 53.97 -19.57 -32.51
N HIS A 182 53.39 -20.19 -33.53
CA HIS A 182 51.94 -20.16 -33.74
C HIS A 182 51.17 -20.92 -32.65
N ARG A 183 51.76 -21.98 -32.09
CA ARG A 183 51.23 -22.72 -30.93
C ARG A 183 51.21 -21.85 -29.67
N ILE A 184 52.31 -21.14 -29.40
CA ILE A 184 52.42 -20.18 -28.30
C ILE A 184 51.40 -19.05 -28.48
N LEU A 185 51.31 -18.46 -29.68
CA LEU A 185 50.35 -17.39 -29.97
C LEU A 185 48.89 -17.84 -29.78
N ASN A 186 48.54 -19.06 -30.20
CA ASN A 186 47.23 -19.65 -29.96
C ASN A 186 46.93 -19.88 -28.47
N GLY A 187 47.96 -20.10 -27.65
CA GLY A 187 47.84 -20.18 -26.19
C GLY A 187 47.37 -18.87 -25.53
N PHE A 188 47.63 -17.71 -26.14
CA PHE A 188 47.24 -16.40 -25.60
C PHE A 188 45.77 -16.02 -25.84
N LEU A 189 45.11 -16.58 -26.85
CA LEU A 189 43.70 -16.33 -27.14
C LEU A 189 42.75 -16.62 -25.96
N PRO A 190 42.79 -17.80 -25.31
CA PRO A 190 41.95 -18.08 -24.15
C PRO A 190 42.24 -17.17 -22.95
N PHE A 191 43.49 -16.72 -22.76
CA PHE A 191 43.86 -15.75 -21.72
C PHE A 191 43.15 -14.41 -21.93
N TRP A 192 43.27 -13.81 -23.11
CA TRP A 192 42.64 -12.52 -23.42
C TRP A 192 41.11 -12.58 -23.27
N ARG A 193 40.50 -13.72 -23.62
CA ARG A 193 39.08 -13.96 -23.35
C ARG A 193 38.77 -14.01 -21.86
N SER A 194 39.57 -14.73 -21.05
CA SER A 194 39.39 -14.77 -19.59
C SER A 194 39.52 -13.38 -18.96
N VAL A 195 40.55 -12.61 -19.31
CA VAL A 195 40.75 -11.25 -18.77
C VAL A 195 39.60 -10.33 -19.18
N SER A 196 39.19 -10.36 -20.45
CA SER A 196 38.05 -9.58 -20.94
C SER A 196 36.76 -9.93 -20.19
N GLN A 197 36.48 -11.22 -19.98
CA GLN A 197 35.30 -11.67 -19.25
C GLN A 197 35.32 -11.23 -17.78
N THR A 198 36.47 -11.35 -17.13
CA THR A 198 36.65 -10.88 -15.75
C THR A 198 36.51 -9.36 -15.64
N LEU A 199 37.12 -8.58 -16.55
CA LEU A 199 37.00 -7.12 -16.57
C LEU A 199 35.54 -6.69 -16.79
N THR A 200 34.81 -7.42 -17.63
CA THR A 200 33.37 -7.22 -17.85
C THR A 200 32.57 -7.48 -16.58
N GLN A 201 32.88 -8.54 -15.82
CA GLN A 201 32.25 -8.83 -14.52
C GLN A 201 32.53 -7.72 -13.50
N VAL A 202 33.78 -7.28 -13.39
CA VAL A 202 34.18 -6.18 -12.48
C VAL A 202 33.45 -4.89 -12.87
N ASN A 203 33.35 -4.56 -14.16
CA ASN A 203 32.61 -3.39 -14.63
C ASN A 203 31.12 -3.47 -14.28
N GLY A 204 30.50 -4.65 -14.42
CA GLY A 204 29.12 -4.89 -14.00
C GLY A 204 28.92 -4.69 -12.50
N ASN A 205 29.83 -5.22 -11.69
CA ASN A 205 29.78 -5.05 -10.24
C ASN A 205 29.96 -3.58 -9.81
N ILE A 206 30.93 -2.87 -10.38
CA ILE A 206 31.14 -1.43 -10.11
C ILE A 206 29.90 -0.62 -10.50
N THR A 207 29.27 -0.94 -11.63
CA THR A 207 28.03 -0.28 -12.05
C THR A 207 26.91 -0.55 -11.03
N SER A 208 26.75 -1.80 -10.58
CA SER A 208 25.76 -2.18 -9.57
C SER A 208 26.00 -1.51 -8.21
N LEU A 209 27.27 -1.31 -7.83
CA LEU A 209 27.68 -0.60 -6.63
C LEU A 209 27.34 0.89 -6.73
N LYS A 210 27.61 1.51 -7.90
CA LYS A 210 27.24 2.91 -8.18
C LYS A 210 25.73 3.12 -8.10
N ASP A 211 24.94 2.24 -8.72
CA ASP A 211 23.48 2.30 -8.66
C ASP A 211 22.95 2.13 -7.24
N SER A 212 23.56 1.23 -6.46
CA SER A 212 23.20 1.03 -5.06
C SER A 212 23.55 2.25 -4.21
N ALA A 213 24.73 2.86 -4.41
CA ALA A 213 25.13 4.10 -3.73
C ALA A 213 24.18 5.26 -4.05
N ALA A 214 23.76 5.42 -5.32
CA ALA A 214 22.80 6.45 -5.72
C ALA A 214 21.41 6.25 -5.08
N ARG A 215 20.96 4.99 -4.94
CA ARG A 215 19.71 4.66 -4.22
C ARG A 215 19.81 4.95 -2.74
N ILE A 216 20.94 4.59 -2.10
CA ILE A 216 21.19 4.89 -0.68
C ILE A 216 21.17 6.40 -0.46
N ASP A 217 21.88 7.18 -1.28
CA ASP A 217 21.91 8.64 -1.17
C ASP A 217 20.49 9.24 -1.30
N ALA A 218 19.71 8.81 -2.29
CA ALA A 218 18.33 9.25 -2.46
C ALA A 218 17.44 8.90 -1.25
N ASN A 219 17.60 7.71 -0.67
CA ASN A 219 16.85 7.26 0.50
C ASN A 219 17.28 8.00 1.79
N VAL A 220 18.58 8.27 1.95
CA VAL A 220 19.11 9.06 3.08
C VAL A 220 18.62 10.51 3.01
N LEU A 221 18.67 11.14 1.83
CA LEU A 221 18.10 12.48 1.62
C LEU A 221 16.60 12.52 1.92
N LYS A 222 15.86 11.45 1.57
CA LYS A 222 14.44 11.33 1.91
C LYS A 222 14.24 11.20 3.43
N LEU A 223 15.08 10.43 4.11
CA LEU A 223 15.06 10.25 5.57
C LEU A 223 15.35 11.57 6.30
N ASP A 224 16.34 12.33 5.84
CA ASP A 224 16.64 13.67 6.38
C ASP A 224 15.46 14.62 6.24
N LYS A 225 14.77 14.61 5.09
CA LYS A 225 13.55 15.41 4.87
C LYS A 225 12.39 14.97 5.78
N ILE A 226 12.27 13.67 6.06
CA ILE A 226 11.29 13.11 7.02
C ILE A 226 11.62 13.58 8.43
N HIS A 227 12.89 13.53 8.84
CA HIS A 227 13.35 14.01 10.14
C HIS A 227 13.20 15.52 10.32
N ALA A 228 13.39 16.30 9.25
CA ALA A 228 13.15 17.74 9.24
C ALA A 228 11.66 18.11 9.41
N ARG A 229 10.73 17.14 9.38
CA ARG A 229 9.27 17.31 9.56
C ARG A 229 8.66 18.42 8.67
N GLY A 230 9.18 18.56 7.44
CA GLY A 230 8.72 19.56 6.47
C GLY A 230 7.23 19.43 6.14
N LYS A 231 6.57 20.57 5.89
CA LYS A 231 5.14 20.60 5.54
C LYS A 231 4.87 19.87 4.20
N ASP A 232 5.75 20.04 3.22
CA ASP A 232 5.62 19.41 1.89
C ASP A 232 5.66 17.88 1.99
N ILE A 233 6.55 17.35 2.84
CA ILE A 233 6.66 15.91 3.12
C ILE A 233 5.41 15.41 3.84
N THR A 234 4.85 16.19 4.76
CA THR A 234 3.62 15.81 5.48
C THR A 234 2.48 15.58 4.48
N HIS A 235 2.27 16.53 3.55
CA HIS A 235 1.23 16.41 2.53
C HIS A 235 1.51 15.25 1.56
N ALA A 236 2.75 15.08 1.10
CA ALA A 236 3.11 13.97 0.24
C ALA A 236 2.85 12.60 0.90
N LEU A 237 3.21 12.46 2.18
CA LEU A 237 3.00 11.22 2.95
C LEU A 237 1.51 10.93 3.19
N THR A 238 0.70 11.93 3.55
CA THR A 238 -0.74 11.73 3.76
C THR A 238 -1.46 11.39 2.46
N THR A 239 -1.13 12.07 1.35
CA THR A 239 -1.70 11.74 0.04
C THR A 239 -1.27 10.35 -0.42
N SER A 240 0.01 9.99 -0.26
CA SER A 240 0.49 8.65 -0.60
C SER A 240 -0.23 7.56 0.20
N ALA A 241 -0.38 7.76 1.51
CA ALA A 241 -1.10 6.83 2.38
C ALA A 241 -2.59 6.72 1.97
N ALA A 242 -3.23 7.83 1.61
CA ALA A 242 -4.61 7.83 1.14
C ALA A 242 -4.76 7.05 -0.18
N THR A 243 -3.89 7.28 -1.17
CA THR A 243 -3.93 6.53 -2.45
C THR A 243 -3.73 5.04 -2.21
N GLN A 244 -2.75 4.65 -1.38
CA GLN A 244 -2.52 3.25 -1.03
C GLN A 244 -3.71 2.62 -0.30
N PHE A 245 -4.37 3.36 0.59
CA PHE A 245 -5.58 2.90 1.29
C PHE A 245 -6.73 2.62 0.31
N PHE A 246 -6.98 3.51 -0.66
CA PHE A 246 -8.05 3.30 -1.63
C PHE A 246 -7.72 2.17 -2.62
N VAL A 247 -6.46 2.06 -3.06
CA VAL A 247 -6.03 0.97 -3.94
C VAL A 247 -6.14 -0.37 -3.23
N SER A 248 -5.60 -0.49 -2.01
CA SER A 248 -5.72 -1.71 -1.21
C SER A 248 -7.17 -2.03 -0.85
N GLY A 249 -7.99 -1.02 -0.54
CA GLY A 249 -9.42 -1.17 -0.28
C GLY A 249 -10.21 -1.68 -1.49
N LEU A 250 -9.88 -1.21 -2.70
CA LEU A 250 -10.48 -1.73 -3.93
C LEU A 250 -10.12 -3.20 -4.17
N ILE A 251 -8.85 -3.55 -3.96
CA ILE A 251 -8.40 -4.95 -4.06
C ILE A 251 -9.10 -5.82 -2.99
N MET A 252 -9.24 -5.31 -1.76
CA MET A 252 -9.99 -5.97 -0.69
C MET A 252 -11.46 -6.16 -1.05
N LEU A 253 -12.09 -5.21 -1.73
CA LEU A 253 -13.48 -5.35 -2.20
C LEU A 253 -13.60 -6.48 -3.24
N ILE A 254 -12.65 -6.57 -4.18
CA ILE A 254 -12.60 -7.67 -5.15
C ILE A 254 -12.39 -9.01 -4.41
N ALA A 255 -11.52 -9.04 -3.41
CA ALA A 255 -11.30 -10.22 -2.57
C ALA A 255 -12.56 -10.66 -1.81
N VAL A 256 -13.32 -9.72 -1.24
CA VAL A 256 -14.61 -10.02 -0.60
C VAL A 256 -15.62 -10.58 -1.63
N GLY A 257 -15.61 -10.05 -2.85
CA GLY A 257 -16.37 -10.62 -3.97
C GLY A 257 -15.96 -12.07 -4.29
N GLY A 258 -14.66 -12.36 -4.33
CA GLY A 258 -14.12 -13.71 -4.49
C GLY A 258 -14.53 -14.65 -3.34
N ALA A 259 -14.45 -14.19 -2.10
CA ALA A 259 -14.89 -14.93 -0.92
C ALA A 259 -16.40 -15.19 -0.94
N TYR A 260 -17.21 -14.23 -1.42
CA TYR A 260 -18.65 -14.40 -1.60
C TYR A 260 -18.98 -15.47 -2.65
N ILE A 261 -18.23 -15.50 -3.75
CA ILE A 261 -18.35 -16.56 -4.76
C ILE A 261 -17.96 -17.91 -4.14
N ASN A 262 -16.84 -17.99 -3.39
CA ASN A 262 -16.44 -19.23 -2.70
C ASN A 262 -17.55 -19.72 -1.75
N TYR A 263 -18.07 -18.82 -0.92
CA TYR A 263 -19.20 -19.10 -0.02
C TYR A 263 -20.41 -19.69 -0.74
N LYS A 264 -20.81 -19.14 -1.88
CA LYS A 264 -21.96 -19.66 -2.65
C LYS A 264 -21.67 -21.01 -3.31
N LEU A 265 -20.42 -21.31 -3.64
CA LEU A 265 -20.02 -22.61 -4.19
C LEU A 265 -20.05 -23.70 -3.12
N ILE A 266 -19.63 -23.38 -1.89
CA ILE A 266 -19.57 -24.33 -0.76
C ILE A 266 -20.96 -24.53 -0.12
N ALA A 267 -21.74 -23.46 0.06
CA ALA A 267 -22.96 -23.53 0.88
C ALA A 267 -24.03 -24.49 0.32
N LEU A 268 -24.17 -24.59 -1.00
CA LEU A 268 -25.18 -25.44 -1.64
C LEU A 268 -24.96 -26.94 -1.40
N PRO A 269 -23.80 -27.54 -1.73
CA PRO A 269 -23.53 -28.95 -1.42
C PRO A 269 -23.52 -29.21 0.10
N MET A 270 -23.06 -28.26 0.92
CA MET A 270 -23.12 -28.39 2.38
C MET A 270 -24.54 -28.45 2.93
N ALA A 271 -25.51 -27.78 2.29
CA ALA A 271 -26.93 -27.89 2.66
C ALA A 271 -27.49 -29.30 2.44
N ALA A 272 -26.98 -30.04 1.45
CA ALA A 272 -27.39 -31.42 1.26
C ALA A 272 -26.74 -32.37 2.29
N MET A 273 -25.49 -32.11 2.69
CA MET A 273 -24.73 -32.98 3.61
C MET A 273 -25.05 -32.76 5.09
N VAL A 274 -25.23 -31.50 5.50
CA VAL A 274 -25.36 -31.09 6.91
C VAL A 274 -26.84 -30.86 7.30
N GLY A 275 -27.76 -30.91 6.34
CA GLY A 275 -29.19 -30.68 6.57
C GLY A 275 -29.57 -29.20 6.43
N GLY A 276 -29.94 -28.79 5.23
CA GLY A 276 -30.27 -27.40 4.88
C GLY A 276 -31.55 -26.83 5.51
N GLY A 277 -32.30 -27.66 6.26
CA GLY A 277 -33.50 -27.26 6.99
C GLY A 277 -33.27 -26.99 8.48
N ASP A 278 -32.12 -27.37 9.03
CA ASP A 278 -31.84 -27.21 10.46
C ASP A 278 -31.26 -25.81 10.73
N TYR A 279 -32.11 -24.97 11.31
CA TYR A 279 -31.73 -23.64 11.80
C TYR A 279 -31.16 -23.77 13.21
N ILE A 280 -29.87 -23.51 13.37
CA ILE A 280 -29.18 -23.65 14.66
C ILE A 280 -29.40 -22.41 15.54
N ALA A 281 -29.43 -21.21 14.95
CA ALA A 281 -29.57 -19.94 15.65
C ALA A 281 -30.50 -18.99 14.89
N GLY A 282 -31.81 -19.16 15.07
CA GLY A 282 -32.84 -18.30 14.49
C GLY A 282 -32.91 -18.39 12.96
N ASN A 283 -32.15 -17.54 12.26
CA ASN A 283 -32.31 -17.28 10.82
C ASN A 283 -31.15 -17.77 9.94
N MET A 284 -30.08 -18.34 10.51
CA MET A 284 -28.96 -18.90 9.74
C MET A 284 -29.07 -20.43 9.64
N GLN A 285 -28.95 -20.96 8.43
CA GLN A 285 -28.95 -22.42 8.20
C GLN A 285 -27.61 -23.03 8.63
N ALA A 286 -27.61 -24.28 9.09
CA ALA A 286 -26.38 -25.01 9.46
C ALA A 286 -25.33 -25.03 8.34
N SER A 287 -25.77 -25.12 7.08
CA SER A 287 -24.94 -25.09 5.88
C SER A 287 -24.20 -23.79 5.66
N GLU A 288 -24.86 -22.65 5.94
CA GLU A 288 -24.28 -21.32 5.82
C GLU A 288 -23.18 -21.10 6.87
N LEU A 289 -23.42 -21.54 8.09
CA LEU A 289 -22.42 -21.50 9.16
C LEU A 289 -21.20 -22.36 8.82
N ALA A 290 -21.43 -23.60 8.33
CA ALA A 290 -20.35 -24.51 7.99
C ALA A 290 -19.49 -23.98 6.83
N ALA A 291 -20.12 -23.41 5.79
CA ALA A 291 -19.39 -22.77 4.68
C ALA A 291 -18.56 -21.57 5.16
N LEU A 292 -19.12 -20.73 6.05
CA LEU A 292 -18.39 -19.60 6.62
C LEU A 292 -17.18 -20.05 7.45
N VAL A 293 -17.32 -21.11 8.25
CA VAL A 293 -16.22 -21.67 9.05
C VAL A 293 -15.08 -22.16 8.17
N ILE A 294 -15.37 -22.87 7.07
CA ILE A 294 -14.34 -23.32 6.12
C ILE A 294 -13.55 -22.12 5.59
N ILE A 295 -14.23 -21.10 5.07
CA ILE A 295 -13.60 -19.91 4.51
C ILE A 295 -12.80 -19.14 5.55
N LEU A 296 -13.29 -19.04 6.80
CA LEU A 296 -12.57 -18.38 7.89
C LEU A 296 -11.28 -19.13 8.26
N PHE A 297 -11.33 -20.46 8.33
CA PHE A 297 -10.15 -21.30 8.57
C PHE A 297 -9.12 -21.16 7.44
N GLU A 298 -9.61 -21.11 6.22
CA GLU A 298 -8.82 -20.98 5.01
C GLU A 298 -8.15 -19.60 4.93
N ALA A 299 -8.89 -18.51 5.15
CA ALA A 299 -8.34 -17.16 5.27
C ALA A 299 -7.32 -17.04 6.41
N LEU A 300 -7.57 -17.68 7.56
CA LEU A 300 -6.65 -17.69 8.69
C LEU A 300 -5.37 -18.46 8.37
N MET A 301 -5.44 -19.64 7.75
CA MET A 301 -4.25 -20.37 7.32
C MET A 301 -3.50 -19.66 6.20
N GLY A 302 -4.21 -19.00 5.29
CA GLY A 302 -3.62 -18.14 4.27
C GLY A 302 -2.82 -16.99 4.88
N LEU A 303 -3.37 -16.32 5.88
CA LEU A 303 -2.69 -15.25 6.62
C LEU A 303 -1.44 -15.78 7.35
N PHE A 304 -1.51 -16.95 8.00
CA PHE A 304 -0.33 -17.58 8.60
C PHE A 304 0.73 -17.93 7.55
N LEU A 305 0.34 -18.48 6.40
CA LEU A 305 1.25 -18.83 5.33
C LEU A 305 2.00 -17.59 4.80
N MET A 306 1.29 -16.48 4.55
CA MET A 306 1.87 -15.22 4.08
C MET A 306 2.80 -14.57 5.10
N GLU A 307 2.47 -14.69 6.40
CA GLU A 307 3.33 -14.23 7.49
C GLU A 307 4.61 -15.07 7.58
N MET A 308 4.53 -16.40 7.49
CA MET A 308 5.70 -17.28 7.53
C MET A 308 6.64 -17.08 6.33
N LEU A 309 6.08 -16.74 5.16
CA LEU A 309 6.83 -16.39 3.94
C LEU A 309 7.43 -14.97 3.98
N HIS A 310 7.15 -14.17 5.02
CA HIS A 310 7.56 -12.76 5.14
C HIS A 310 7.02 -11.85 4.03
N PHE A 311 5.94 -12.26 3.35
CA PHE A 311 5.19 -11.37 2.48
C PHE A 311 4.36 -10.39 3.30
N THR A 312 3.82 -10.83 4.43
CA THR A 312 3.10 -9.97 5.37
C THR A 312 3.74 -9.90 6.76
N ARG A 313 3.39 -8.86 7.53
CA ARG A 313 3.82 -8.63 8.93
C ARG A 313 2.68 -8.19 9.83
N LEU A 314 1.54 -8.84 9.69
CA LEU A 314 0.34 -8.53 10.47
C LEU A 314 0.44 -9.07 11.91
N LEU A 315 1.16 -10.17 12.12
CA LEU A 315 1.29 -10.82 13.41
C LEU A 315 2.68 -10.59 14.02
N PRO A 316 2.82 -10.41 15.34
CA PRO A 316 4.11 -10.22 16.00
C PRO A 316 4.89 -11.55 16.14
N LEU A 317 5.12 -12.28 15.03
CA LEU A 317 5.76 -13.60 15.00
C LEU A 317 7.26 -13.55 14.65
N GLY A 318 7.87 -12.37 14.64
CA GLY A 318 9.27 -12.17 14.23
C GLY A 318 10.33 -12.91 15.06
N ASN A 319 9.99 -13.33 16.29
CA ASN A 319 10.93 -13.99 17.21
C ASN A 319 10.92 -15.53 17.09
N LEU A 320 10.21 -16.10 16.11
CA LEU A 320 10.17 -17.55 15.92
C LEU A 320 11.49 -18.07 15.34
N THR A 321 11.99 -19.19 15.90
CA THR A 321 13.14 -19.89 15.33
C THR A 321 12.86 -20.37 13.91
N GLU A 322 13.91 -20.41 13.07
CA GLU A 322 13.83 -20.84 11.66
C GLU A 322 13.11 -22.19 11.48
N LYS A 323 13.39 -23.13 12.40
CA LYS A 323 12.79 -24.47 12.40
C LYS A 323 11.29 -24.42 12.65
N MET A 324 10.85 -23.65 13.63
CA MET A 324 9.42 -23.50 13.94
C MET A 324 8.69 -22.81 12.80
N ARG A 325 9.29 -21.76 12.23
CA ARG A 325 8.72 -21.03 11.09
C ARG A 325 8.48 -21.94 9.89
N ARG A 326 9.49 -22.74 9.53
CA ARG A 326 9.37 -23.71 8.43
C ARG A 326 8.28 -24.76 8.71
N ARG A 327 8.15 -25.24 9.95
CA ARG A 327 7.08 -26.18 10.34
C ARG A 327 5.69 -25.55 10.21
N LEU A 328 5.51 -24.31 10.68
CA LEU A 328 4.24 -23.59 10.56
C LEU A 328 3.88 -23.28 9.11
N MET A 329 4.87 -22.96 8.27
CA MET A 329 4.69 -22.78 6.82
C MET A 329 4.17 -24.08 6.17
N TRP A 330 4.82 -25.21 6.43
CA TRP A 330 4.36 -26.50 5.88
C TRP A 330 3.00 -26.91 6.46
N ALA A 331 2.76 -26.71 7.76
CA ALA A 331 1.49 -27.01 8.39
C ALA A 331 0.33 -26.21 7.77
N SER A 332 0.48 -24.88 7.64
CA SER A 332 -0.54 -24.02 7.01
C SER A 332 -0.79 -24.39 5.55
N LEU A 333 0.27 -24.65 4.78
CA LEU A 333 0.16 -25.11 3.40
C LEU A 333 -0.58 -26.44 3.30
N THR A 334 -0.29 -27.41 4.18
CA THR A 334 -0.97 -28.70 4.16
C THR A 334 -2.45 -28.60 4.50
N VAL A 335 -2.82 -27.73 5.46
CA VAL A 335 -4.23 -27.51 5.81
C VAL A 335 -4.97 -26.85 4.63
N LEU A 336 -4.37 -25.83 3.99
CA LEU A 336 -4.94 -25.21 2.79
C LEU A 336 -5.13 -26.20 1.65
N LEU A 337 -4.14 -27.08 1.40
CA LEU A 337 -4.23 -28.11 0.38
C LEU A 337 -5.39 -29.10 0.66
N VAL A 338 -5.56 -29.49 1.93
CA VAL A 338 -6.65 -30.38 2.35
C VAL A 338 -8.00 -29.69 2.18
N LEU A 339 -8.14 -28.43 2.59
CA LEU A 339 -9.38 -27.66 2.41
C LEU A 339 -9.71 -27.46 0.92
N ALA A 340 -8.71 -27.14 0.08
CA ALA A 340 -8.89 -27.06 -1.37
C ALA A 340 -9.33 -28.41 -1.97
N GLY A 341 -8.80 -29.52 -1.45
CA GLY A 341 -9.27 -30.86 -1.82
C GLY A 341 -10.75 -31.10 -1.46
N PHE A 342 -11.18 -30.66 -0.28
CA PHE A 342 -12.59 -30.71 0.13
C PHE A 342 -13.48 -29.85 -0.78
N GLU A 343 -13.03 -28.66 -1.18
CA GLU A 343 -13.79 -27.79 -2.09
C GLU A 343 -13.95 -28.37 -3.48
N VAL A 344 -12.92 -29.06 -4.01
CA VAL A 344 -13.03 -29.80 -5.27
C VAL A 344 -14.07 -30.91 -5.16
N ALA A 345 -14.08 -31.66 -4.05
CA ALA A 345 -15.07 -32.71 -3.82
C ALA A 345 -16.50 -32.14 -3.71
N LEU A 346 -16.67 -31.02 -3.00
CA LEU A 346 -17.95 -30.32 -2.89
C LEU A 346 -18.42 -29.75 -4.25
N ALA A 347 -17.50 -29.30 -5.10
CA ALA A 347 -17.82 -28.83 -6.45
C ALA A 347 -18.37 -29.95 -7.34
N VAL A 348 -17.82 -31.17 -7.25
CA VAL A 348 -18.37 -32.35 -7.95
C VAL A 348 -19.76 -32.68 -7.41
N MET A 349 -19.91 -32.72 -6.09
CA MET A 349 -21.18 -33.05 -5.44
C MET A 349 -22.29 -32.04 -5.80
N ARG A 350 -21.92 -30.77 -5.95
CA ARG A 350 -22.84 -29.70 -6.36
C ARG A 350 -23.51 -30.01 -7.70
N ASP A 351 -22.75 -30.45 -8.70
CA ASP A 351 -23.30 -30.77 -10.03
C ASP A 351 -24.24 -31.99 -9.97
N GLU A 352 -23.91 -33.01 -9.18
CA GLU A 352 -24.77 -34.18 -8.97
C GLU A 352 -26.09 -33.82 -8.27
N ILE A 353 -26.03 -33.00 -7.22
CA ILE A 353 -27.22 -32.53 -6.48
C ILE A 353 -28.14 -31.71 -7.40
N ILE A 354 -27.56 -30.83 -8.21
CA ILE A 354 -28.33 -29.99 -9.14
C ILE A 354 -28.99 -30.85 -10.23
N ALA A 355 -28.27 -31.83 -10.79
CA ALA A 355 -28.82 -32.77 -11.76
C ALA A 355 -29.99 -33.58 -11.19
N ALA A 356 -29.83 -34.12 -9.96
CA ALA A 356 -30.90 -34.82 -9.27
C ALA A 356 -32.11 -33.92 -8.98
N GLY A 357 -31.89 -32.67 -8.58
CA GLY A 357 -32.95 -31.69 -8.33
C GLY A 357 -33.75 -31.31 -9.59
N MET A 358 -33.09 -31.19 -10.74
CA MET A 358 -33.76 -30.97 -12.02
C MET A 358 -34.60 -32.18 -12.44
N ALA A 359 -34.07 -33.39 -12.29
CA ALA A 359 -34.80 -34.63 -12.58
C ALA A 359 -36.05 -34.77 -11.70
N LEU A 360 -35.95 -34.47 -10.41
CA LEU A 360 -37.09 -34.51 -9.49
C LEU A 360 -38.16 -33.47 -9.85
N LYS A 361 -37.76 -32.23 -10.14
CA LYS A 361 -38.70 -31.18 -10.60
C LYS A 361 -39.40 -31.59 -11.90
N GLN A 362 -38.67 -32.21 -12.82
CA GLN A 362 -39.24 -32.70 -14.07
C GLN A 362 -40.26 -33.81 -13.83
N GLN A 363 -39.96 -34.76 -12.95
CA GLN A 363 -40.88 -35.83 -12.54
C GLN A 363 -42.14 -35.28 -11.84
N LEU A 364 -41.98 -34.30 -10.94
CA LEU A 364 -43.11 -33.66 -10.24
C LEU A 364 -43.97 -32.82 -11.19
N SER A 365 -43.35 -32.10 -12.13
CA SER A 365 -44.08 -31.34 -13.14
C SER A 365 -44.86 -32.26 -14.11
N ALA A 366 -44.28 -33.41 -14.47
CA ALA A 366 -44.94 -34.44 -15.26
C ALA A 366 -46.09 -35.12 -14.48
N ALA A 367 -45.91 -35.37 -13.17
CA ALA A 367 -46.92 -35.96 -12.31
C ALA A 367 -48.10 -35.00 -12.01
N ALA A 368 -47.85 -33.69 -11.97
CA ALA A 368 -48.86 -32.67 -11.70
C ALA A 368 -49.74 -32.33 -12.91
N GLY A 369 -49.56 -32.98 -14.07
CA GLY A 369 -50.35 -32.73 -15.28
C GLY A 369 -50.21 -31.32 -15.86
N ALA A 370 -49.32 -30.50 -15.31
CA ALA A 370 -49.03 -29.16 -15.80
C ALA A 370 -48.07 -29.28 -16.99
N GLY A 371 -48.63 -29.35 -18.20
CA GLY A 371 -47.87 -29.30 -19.44
C GLY A 371 -46.87 -28.15 -19.40
N ALA A 372 -45.58 -28.49 -19.57
CA ALA A 372 -44.44 -27.59 -19.70
C ALA A 372 -44.58 -26.26 -18.94
N ALA A 373 -44.81 -26.32 -17.62
CA ALA A 373 -44.66 -25.15 -16.79
C ALA A 373 -43.21 -24.67 -16.91
N ALA A 374 -43.06 -23.45 -17.41
CA ALA A 374 -41.81 -22.81 -17.81
C ALA A 374 -40.64 -23.14 -16.88
N ALA A 375 -39.50 -23.50 -17.50
CA ALA A 375 -38.22 -23.54 -16.82
C ALA A 375 -38.10 -22.29 -15.92
N PRO A 376 -37.75 -22.44 -14.62
CA PRO A 376 -37.53 -21.26 -13.81
C PRO A 376 -36.40 -20.47 -14.49
N ALA A 377 -36.73 -19.25 -14.93
CA ALA A 377 -35.82 -18.28 -15.51
C ALA A 377 -34.84 -17.71 -14.45
N GLU A 378 -34.41 -18.54 -13.52
CA GLU A 378 -33.27 -18.31 -12.63
C GLU A 378 -32.22 -19.40 -12.87
N ALA A 379 -31.96 -19.69 -14.16
CA ALA A 379 -30.71 -20.29 -14.59
C ALA A 379 -29.59 -19.28 -14.29
N SER A 380 -29.20 -19.24 -13.02
CA SER A 380 -28.08 -18.48 -12.49
C SER A 380 -26.89 -18.70 -13.42
N TRP A 381 -26.22 -17.62 -13.82
CA TRP A 381 -25.10 -17.68 -14.78
C TRP A 381 -23.98 -18.62 -14.33
N VAL A 382 -23.94 -18.92 -13.02
CA VAL A 382 -23.06 -19.91 -12.37
C VAL A 382 -23.31 -21.35 -12.86
N MET A 383 -24.49 -21.66 -13.39
CA MET A 383 -24.87 -22.98 -13.92
C MET A 383 -24.28 -23.27 -15.31
N ARG A 384 -23.70 -22.25 -15.98
CA ARG A 384 -23.04 -22.40 -17.29
C ARG A 384 -21.53 -22.61 -17.20
N ILE A 385 -20.95 -22.64 -15.98
CA ILE A 385 -19.53 -22.94 -15.81
C ILE A 385 -19.39 -24.46 -15.97
N PRO A 386 -18.59 -24.95 -16.96
CA PRO A 386 -18.31 -26.38 -17.10
C PRO A 386 -17.82 -26.96 -15.77
N THR A 387 -18.17 -28.21 -15.46
CA THR A 387 -17.79 -28.90 -14.21
C THR A 387 -16.29 -28.76 -13.90
N ILE A 388 -15.44 -28.88 -14.92
CA ILE A 388 -13.99 -28.64 -14.83
C ILE A 388 -13.67 -27.22 -14.35
N GLY A 389 -14.38 -26.21 -14.87
CA GLY A 389 -14.22 -24.82 -14.45
C GLY A 389 -14.60 -24.58 -12.99
N GLN A 390 -15.63 -25.26 -12.48
CA GLN A 390 -15.99 -25.18 -11.06
C GLN A 390 -14.97 -25.90 -10.16
N MET A 391 -14.47 -27.06 -10.57
CA MET A 391 -13.42 -27.79 -9.84
C MET A 391 -12.12 -27.01 -9.78
N VAL A 392 -11.68 -26.44 -10.91
CA VAL A 392 -10.48 -25.58 -10.96
C VAL A 392 -10.67 -24.36 -10.07
N LEU A 393 -11.86 -23.74 -10.09
CA LEU A 393 -12.16 -22.56 -9.31
C LEU A 393 -12.24 -22.89 -7.80
N GLY A 394 -12.87 -23.99 -7.39
CA GLY A 394 -12.87 -24.47 -6.00
C GLY A 394 -11.48 -24.89 -5.50
N PHE A 395 -10.61 -25.39 -6.37
CA PHE A 395 -9.21 -25.66 -5.99
C PHE A 395 -8.39 -24.37 -5.83
N THR A 396 -8.60 -23.39 -6.74
CA THR A 396 -7.74 -22.20 -6.85
C THR A 396 -8.14 -21.10 -5.88
N LEU A 397 -9.45 -20.95 -5.60
CA LEU A 397 -9.96 -19.89 -4.74
C LEU A 397 -9.32 -19.90 -3.34
N PRO A 398 -9.06 -21.06 -2.71
CA PRO A 398 -8.42 -21.07 -1.41
C PRO A 398 -7.03 -20.41 -1.38
N PHE A 399 -6.24 -20.68 -2.41
CA PHE A 399 -4.93 -20.06 -2.55
C PHE A 399 -5.06 -18.58 -2.93
N ALA A 400 -6.06 -18.22 -3.74
CA ALA A 400 -6.35 -16.83 -4.08
C ALA A 400 -6.73 -16.01 -2.83
N LEU A 401 -7.54 -16.57 -1.94
CA LEU A 401 -7.92 -15.96 -0.66
C LEU A 401 -6.74 -15.82 0.29
N ALA A 402 -5.76 -16.72 0.26
CA ALA A 402 -4.52 -16.53 1.01
C ALA A 402 -3.75 -15.26 0.61
N PHE A 403 -3.76 -14.88 -0.68
CA PHE A 403 -3.11 -13.64 -1.14
C PHE A 403 -3.79 -12.37 -0.67
N VAL A 404 -5.03 -12.43 -0.15
CA VAL A 404 -5.76 -11.29 0.42
C VAL A 404 -5.05 -10.72 1.63
N ALA A 405 -4.19 -11.49 2.31
CA ALA A 405 -3.37 -11.00 3.40
C ALA A 405 -2.47 -9.81 3.00
N ILE A 406 -1.97 -9.78 1.75
CA ILE A 406 -1.09 -8.71 1.26
C ILE A 406 -1.80 -7.35 1.20
N PRO A 407 -2.91 -7.19 0.43
CA PRO A 407 -3.65 -5.94 0.43
C PRO A 407 -4.26 -5.64 1.81
N LEU A 408 -4.61 -6.66 2.61
CA LEU A 408 -5.09 -6.46 3.98
C LEU A 408 -4.05 -5.76 4.86
N GLU A 409 -2.76 -6.14 4.79
CA GLU A 409 -1.70 -5.45 5.51
C GLU A 409 -1.61 -3.97 5.10
N HIS A 410 -1.55 -3.70 3.80
CA HIS A 410 -1.51 -2.34 3.31
C HIS A 410 -2.74 -1.54 3.74
N PHE A 411 -3.92 -2.16 3.72
CA PHE A 411 -5.18 -1.54 4.14
C PHE A 411 -5.18 -1.22 5.64
N VAL A 412 -4.70 -2.12 6.49
CA VAL A 412 -4.61 -1.89 7.94
C VAL A 412 -3.59 -0.80 8.28
N ASN A 413 -2.39 -0.88 7.69
CA ASN A 413 -1.30 0.07 7.95
C ASN A 413 -1.66 1.50 7.50
N THR A 414 -2.19 1.64 6.28
CA THR A 414 -2.61 2.94 5.74
C THR A 414 -3.93 3.40 6.32
N GLY A 415 -4.82 2.46 6.66
CA GLY A 415 -6.12 2.72 7.27
C GLY A 415 -6.00 3.42 8.61
N ARG A 416 -4.99 3.08 9.43
CA ARG A 416 -4.71 3.83 10.66
C ARG A 416 -4.48 5.33 10.40
N THR A 417 -3.73 5.67 9.35
CA THR A 417 -3.42 7.06 8.98
C THR A 417 -4.66 7.77 8.43
N VAL A 418 -5.39 7.12 7.51
CA VAL A 418 -6.59 7.69 6.87
C VAL A 418 -7.74 7.83 7.87
N LEU A 419 -8.02 6.82 8.69
CA LEU A 419 -9.02 6.89 9.76
C LEU A 419 -8.63 7.90 10.82
N GLY A 420 -7.33 8.04 11.13
CA GLY A 420 -6.84 9.08 12.04
C GLY A 420 -7.14 10.49 11.51
N ALA A 421 -6.87 10.74 10.22
CA ALA A 421 -7.18 12.01 9.56
C ALA A 421 -8.70 12.27 9.48
N LEU A 422 -9.49 11.23 9.19
CA LEU A 422 -10.96 11.32 9.16
C LEU A 422 -11.51 11.63 10.55
N LEU A 423 -11.01 10.96 11.59
CA LEU A 423 -11.43 11.21 12.97
C LEU A 423 -11.08 12.65 13.40
N ASP A 424 -9.91 13.16 13.03
CA ASP A 424 -9.54 14.57 13.25
C ASP A 424 -10.53 15.54 12.57
N MET A 425 -10.89 15.27 11.32
CA MET A 425 -11.88 16.06 10.58
C MET A 425 -13.27 16.00 11.21
N VAL A 426 -13.74 14.81 11.61
CA VAL A 426 -15.05 14.61 12.26
C VAL A 426 -15.10 15.33 13.61
N MET A 427 -14.03 15.27 14.40
CA MET A 427 -13.96 15.97 15.68
C MET A 427 -14.00 17.50 15.50
N HIS A 428 -13.30 18.06 14.50
CA HIS A 428 -13.40 19.48 14.18
C HIS A 428 -14.80 19.87 13.68
N ALA A 429 -15.42 19.05 12.81
CA ALA A 429 -16.76 19.29 12.30
C ALA A 429 -17.82 19.25 13.41
N LEU A 430 -17.73 18.27 14.32
CA LEU A 430 -18.63 18.15 15.46
C LEU A 430 -18.41 19.31 16.46
N ALA A 431 -17.18 19.77 16.65
CA ALA A 431 -16.88 20.93 17.48
C ALA A 431 -17.53 22.20 16.90
N PHE A 432 -17.46 22.36 15.58
CA PHE A 432 -18.12 23.44 14.86
C PHE A 432 -19.65 23.35 14.99
N ALA A 433 -20.24 22.17 14.79
CA ALA A 433 -21.68 21.95 14.91
C ALA A 433 -22.20 22.27 16.31
N LEU A 434 -21.49 21.81 17.37
CA LEU A 434 -21.84 22.13 18.76
C LEU A 434 -21.74 23.62 19.06
N ARG A 435 -20.72 24.30 18.54
CA ARG A 435 -20.58 25.75 18.69
C ARG A 435 -21.70 26.50 17.97
N PHE A 436 -22.07 26.06 16.78
CA PHE A 436 -23.19 26.61 16.02
C PHE A 436 -24.51 26.42 16.77
N LEU A 437 -24.79 25.21 17.25
CA LEU A 437 -26.01 24.91 18.02
C LEU A 437 -26.07 25.75 19.31
N ALA A 438 -24.95 25.94 19.99
CA ALA A 438 -24.90 26.79 21.18
C ALA A 438 -25.23 28.27 20.89
N ILE A 439 -24.86 28.77 19.71
CA ILE A 439 -25.23 30.12 19.25
C ILE A 439 -26.72 30.13 18.90
N ALA A 440 -27.21 29.14 18.15
CA ALA A 440 -28.61 29.00 17.77
C ALA A 440 -29.54 28.97 18.98
N VAL A 441 -29.22 28.18 20.02
CA VAL A 441 -29.99 28.13 21.28
C VAL A 441 -30.03 29.49 21.97
N LYS A 442 -28.92 30.23 21.95
CA LYS A 442 -28.86 31.58 22.55
C LYS A 442 -29.68 32.60 21.75
N GLU A 443 -29.72 32.49 20.43
CA GLU A 443 -30.57 33.34 19.58
C GLU A 443 -32.04 32.95 19.69
N LEU A 444 -32.38 31.66 19.71
CA LEU A 444 -33.74 31.17 19.95
C LEU A 444 -34.27 31.68 21.29
N GLY A 445 -33.48 31.60 22.37
CA GLY A 445 -33.88 32.16 23.66
C GLY A 445 -34.14 33.67 23.60
N ARG A 446 -33.36 34.43 22.82
CA ARG A 446 -33.62 35.88 22.60
C ARG A 446 -34.87 36.12 21.75
N PHE A 447 -35.08 35.31 20.73
CA PHE A 447 -36.26 35.37 19.88
C PHE A 447 -37.53 35.04 20.66
N THR A 448 -37.52 34.02 21.52
CA THR A 448 -38.67 33.69 22.39
C THR A 448 -39.00 34.83 23.33
N ILE A 449 -37.99 35.54 23.86
CA ILE A 449 -38.20 36.74 24.67
C ILE A 449 -38.87 37.84 23.84
N MET A 450 -38.39 38.07 22.61
CA MET A 450 -38.99 39.06 21.71
C MET A 450 -40.45 38.70 21.33
N LEU A 451 -40.73 37.43 21.06
CA LEU A 451 -42.08 36.95 20.78
C LEU A 451 -43.01 37.11 21.98
N TYR A 452 -42.51 36.83 23.19
CA TYR A 452 -43.23 37.06 24.43
C TYR A 452 -43.51 38.56 24.68
N ASP A 453 -42.53 39.43 24.43
CA ASP A 453 -42.71 40.88 24.50
C ASP A 453 -43.74 41.40 23.49
N VAL A 454 -43.81 40.84 22.27
CA VAL A 454 -44.84 41.16 21.26
C VAL A 454 -46.24 40.74 21.72
N LEU A 455 -46.37 39.56 22.32
CA LEU A 455 -47.65 39.05 22.85
C LEU A 455 -48.22 39.97 23.95
N ILE A 456 -47.33 40.57 24.76
CA ILE A 456 -47.67 41.50 25.85
C ILE A 456 -47.81 42.96 25.35
N PHE A 457 -47.50 43.25 24.08
CA PHE A 457 -47.48 44.61 23.54
C PHE A 457 -48.87 45.24 23.41
N ALA A 458 -49.94 44.45 23.24
CA ALA A 458 -51.31 44.96 23.06
C ALA A 458 -51.80 45.88 24.20
N PRO A 459 -51.72 45.49 25.49
CA PRO A 459 -52.06 46.38 26.60
C PRO A 459 -50.99 47.42 26.88
N LEU A 460 -49.73 47.20 26.51
CA LEU A 460 -48.65 48.18 26.71
C LEU A 460 -48.79 49.38 25.77
N ALA A 461 -49.28 49.16 24.55
CA ALA A 461 -49.66 50.22 23.62
C ALA A 461 -50.84 51.02 24.16
N VAL A 462 -51.87 50.36 24.71
CA VAL A 462 -53.02 51.01 25.36
C VAL A 462 -52.59 51.77 26.62
N GLU A 463 -51.73 51.21 27.46
CA GLU A 463 -51.20 51.86 28.67
C GLU A 463 -50.32 53.07 28.31
N ARG A 464 -49.45 52.99 27.30
CA ARG A 464 -48.66 54.15 26.83
C ARG A 464 -49.53 55.20 26.15
N TRP A 465 -50.60 54.81 25.47
CA TRP A 465 -51.54 55.75 24.86
C TRP A 465 -52.38 56.46 25.95
N VAL A 466 -52.76 55.77 27.02
CA VAL A 466 -53.49 56.32 28.18
C VAL A 466 -52.56 57.12 29.11
N ALA A 467 -51.32 56.69 29.32
CA ALA A 467 -50.31 57.39 30.12
C ALA A 467 -49.70 58.59 29.36
N GLY A 468 -49.61 58.51 28.03
CA GLY A 468 -49.26 59.63 27.15
C GLY A 468 -50.25 60.79 27.23
N HIS A 469 -51.51 60.52 27.60
CA HIS A 469 -52.52 61.54 27.90
C HIS A 469 -52.50 62.04 29.36
N ARG A 470 -51.70 61.44 30.26
CA ARG A 470 -51.55 61.86 31.68
C ARG A 470 -50.16 62.38 32.03
N GLY A 471 -49.31 62.62 31.02
CA GLY A 471 -47.93 63.07 31.19
C GLY A 471 -47.52 64.20 30.25
N ALA A 472 -48.44 65.11 29.91
CA ALA A 472 -48.09 66.39 29.29
C ALA A 472 -47.99 67.49 30.37
N GLY A 473 -46.87 67.49 31.09
CA GLY A 473 -46.45 68.58 31.97
C GLY A 473 -45.02 68.98 31.60
N PRO A 474 -44.75 70.26 31.29
CA PRO A 474 -43.51 70.66 30.65
C PRO A 474 -42.35 70.61 31.65
N ARG A 475 -41.38 69.71 31.44
CA ARG A 475 -40.05 69.93 32.02
C ARG A 475 -39.33 70.95 31.15
N MET A 476 -39.49 72.20 31.56
CA MET A 476 -38.68 73.34 31.16
C MET A 476 -37.19 72.98 31.20
N SER A 477 -36.52 73.36 30.13
CA SER A 477 -35.08 73.46 29.93
C SER A 477 -34.30 73.90 31.17
N GLN A 478 -33.33 73.09 31.58
CA GLN A 478 -32.05 73.63 32.04
C GLN A 478 -31.04 73.41 30.90
N LEU A 479 -30.94 74.41 30.04
CA LEU A 479 -29.72 74.71 29.30
C LEU A 479 -28.90 75.64 30.19
N SER A 480 -27.64 75.27 30.42
CA SER A 480 -26.54 76.20 30.66
C SER A 480 -25.24 75.56 30.15
N PRO A 481 -24.22 76.35 29.76
CA PRO A 481 -23.59 76.23 28.46
C PRO A 481 -22.17 75.66 28.53
N ALA A 482 -21.64 75.42 27.35
CA ALA A 482 -20.24 75.24 26.95
C ALA A 482 -19.12 75.50 27.99
N SER A 483 -18.20 74.53 28.06
CA SER A 483 -16.75 74.73 28.08
C SER A 483 -16.14 73.61 27.23
N ALA A 484 -15.85 73.83 25.95
CA ALA A 484 -14.58 74.39 25.45
C ALA A 484 -13.38 73.44 25.66
N PHE A 485 -12.87 72.94 24.52
CA PHE A 485 -11.46 72.77 24.15
C PHE A 485 -10.42 72.30 25.18
N GLY A 486 -9.65 71.28 24.77
CA GLY A 486 -8.38 70.85 25.37
C GLY A 486 -8.04 69.43 24.92
N GLU A 487 -7.66 69.26 23.65
CA GLU A 487 -6.26 68.99 23.25
C GLU A 487 -5.74 67.58 23.60
N LEU A 488 -5.43 66.85 22.52
CA LEU A 488 -4.51 65.72 22.47
C LEU A 488 -3.12 66.14 22.97
N PRO A 489 -2.34 65.18 23.47
CA PRO A 489 -0.98 65.10 22.96
C PRO A 489 -0.63 63.72 22.40
N SER A 490 -0.17 63.78 21.16
CA SER A 490 0.87 62.93 20.60
C SER A 490 2.02 62.70 21.60
N GLY A 491 2.46 61.45 21.73
CA GLY A 491 3.63 61.08 22.52
C GLY A 491 4.14 59.69 22.20
N LYS A 492 4.88 59.57 21.09
CA LYS A 492 5.83 58.47 20.84
C LYS A 492 6.86 58.40 21.95
N THR A 493 7.23 57.17 22.35
CA THR A 493 8.55 56.61 22.72
C THR A 493 8.28 55.30 23.47
N ARG A 494 8.96 54.17 23.29
CA ARG A 494 10.13 53.78 22.51
C ARG A 494 10.08 52.25 22.39
#